data_AF-A0A8J5W2D4-F1
#
_entry.id   AF-A0A8J5W2D4-F1
#
_cell.length_a   1.000
_cell.length_b   1.000
_cell.length_c   1.000
_cell.angle_alpha   90.00
_cell.angle_beta   90.00
_cell.angle_gamma   90.00
#
_symmetry.space_group_name_H-M   'P 1'
#
loop_
_entity.id
_entity.type
_entity.pdbx_description
1 polymer ?
#
loop_
_entity_poly.entity_id
_entity_poly.type
_entity_poly.pdbx_seq_one_letter_code
_entity_poly.pdbx_strand_id
1 'polypeptide(L)'
;MDYGLWIMEMHADKMSMPYDLVYCHCQAIDVQLGLAIDSPKATLAVKRRLACEMVECWHQAHESIAELPLLDGWAEKHRLFVTWKHIEAKAAAYYYHGLILDEGNSEKSHRTAVAALQSAEEFLNDSKAACEAFHAAPPVSRSPPLWGSMKYLHDKIHKESSCKVRINNDLYSNDRIHEHESLVPSLPEFDVALKPQEYRLPLTDAAND
;
A
#
# COMPACT_ATOMS: atom_id res chain seq x y z
N MET A 1 1.44 18.90 7.86
CA MET A 1 2.82 18.57 7.45
C MET A 1 2.83 17.10 7.13
N ASP A 2 3.26 16.76 5.92
CA ASP A 2 3.35 15.39 5.44
C ASP A 2 4.58 14.72 6.07
N TYR A 3 4.38 13.68 6.88
CA TYR A 3 5.46 13.01 7.61
C TYR A 3 6.50 12.39 6.66
N GLY A 4 6.11 12.08 5.42
CA GLY A 4 7.02 11.58 4.38
C GLY A 4 8.07 12.61 3.95
N LEU A 5 7.70 13.89 3.87
CA LEU A 5 8.63 14.97 3.50
C LEU A 5 9.66 15.23 4.62
N TRP A 6 9.24 15.14 5.87
CA TRP A 6 10.12 15.40 7.03
C TRP A 6 11.17 14.30 7.21
N ILE A 7 10.83 13.03 6.90
CA ILE A 7 11.77 11.91 6.93
C ILE A 7 12.84 12.05 5.83
N MET A 8 12.45 12.50 4.63
CA MET A 8 13.37 12.72 3.51
C MET A 8 14.27 13.95 3.70
N GLU A 9 13.70 15.09 4.14
CA GLU A 9 14.45 16.35 4.30
C GLU A 9 15.52 16.28 5.40
N MET A 10 15.34 15.45 6.43
CA MET A 10 16.33 15.38 7.51
C MET A 10 17.55 14.52 7.17
N HIS A 11 17.44 13.51 6.30
CA HIS A 11 18.45 12.43 6.24
C HIS A 11 18.75 11.83 4.86
N ALA A 12 18.55 12.59 3.77
CA ALA A 12 19.05 12.22 2.44
C ALA A 12 20.54 11.82 2.44
N ASP A 13 21.35 12.38 3.33
CA ASP A 13 22.79 12.08 3.45
C ASP A 13 23.10 10.70 4.07
N LYS A 14 22.10 10.00 4.65
CA LYS A 14 22.29 8.74 5.40
C LYS A 14 21.70 7.51 4.70
N MET A 15 20.91 7.70 3.65
CA MET A 15 20.29 6.61 2.90
C MET A 15 21.08 6.31 1.62
N SER A 16 21.01 5.06 1.18
CA SER A 16 21.62 4.68 -0.10
C SER A 16 20.74 5.21 -1.24
N MET A 17 21.34 5.87 -2.23
CA MET A 17 20.66 6.34 -3.47
C MET A 17 19.60 5.37 -4.06
N PRO A 18 19.84 4.04 -4.15
CA PRO A 18 18.82 3.09 -4.59
C PRO A 18 17.57 3.03 -3.68
N TYR A 19 17.73 3.17 -2.36
CA TYR A 19 16.62 3.15 -1.42
C TYR A 19 15.75 4.40 -1.53
N ASP A 20 16.38 5.59 -1.60
CA ASP A 20 15.65 6.86 -1.74
C ASP A 20 14.83 6.90 -3.01
N LEU A 21 15.36 6.35 -4.10
CA LEU A 21 14.68 6.22 -5.37
C LEU A 21 13.43 5.36 -5.27
N VAL A 22 13.53 4.19 -4.60
CA VAL A 22 12.38 3.30 -4.36
C VAL A 22 11.35 3.98 -3.47
N TYR A 23 11.78 4.66 -2.40
CA TYR A 23 10.89 5.39 -1.50
C TYR A 23 10.09 6.49 -2.22
N CYS A 24 10.78 7.32 -3.02
CA CYS A 24 10.14 8.37 -3.83
C CYS A 24 9.13 7.79 -4.82
N HIS A 25 9.50 6.67 -5.45
CA HIS A 25 8.64 5.96 -6.37
C HIS A 25 7.36 5.46 -5.67
N CYS A 26 7.48 4.88 -4.47
CA CYS A 26 6.32 4.42 -3.72
C CYS A 26 5.37 5.57 -3.35
N GLN A 27 5.91 6.72 -2.94
CA GLN A 27 5.10 7.91 -2.66
C GLN A 27 4.40 8.44 -3.92
N ALA A 28 5.08 8.45 -5.06
CA ALA A 28 4.48 8.88 -6.32
C ALA A 28 3.30 7.98 -6.74
N ILE A 29 3.40 6.67 -6.50
CA ILE A 29 2.29 5.74 -6.75
C ILE A 29 1.11 6.01 -5.81
N ASP A 30 1.33 6.28 -4.52
CA ASP A 30 0.25 6.62 -3.57
C ASP A 30 -0.51 7.88 -4.03
N VAL A 31 0.21 8.90 -4.50
CA VAL A 31 -0.39 10.10 -5.09
C VAL A 31 -1.20 9.76 -6.34
N GLN A 32 -0.68 8.94 -7.26
CA GLN A 32 -1.42 8.51 -8.45
C GLN A 32 -2.68 7.72 -8.09
N LEU A 33 -2.61 6.87 -7.07
CA LEU A 33 -3.77 6.12 -6.58
C LEU A 33 -4.82 7.06 -6.00
N GLY A 34 -4.41 8.06 -5.20
CA GLY A 34 -5.30 9.11 -4.72
C GLY A 34 -6.01 9.86 -5.85
N LEU A 35 -5.26 10.30 -6.87
CA LEU A 35 -5.83 10.95 -8.04
C LEU A 35 -6.77 10.03 -8.84
N ALA A 36 -6.44 8.74 -8.94
CA ALA A 36 -7.31 7.76 -9.57
C ALA A 36 -8.60 7.55 -8.77
N ILE A 37 -8.53 7.52 -7.43
CA ILE A 37 -9.71 7.41 -6.56
C ILE A 37 -10.69 8.55 -6.83
N ASP A 38 -10.20 9.78 -6.88
CA ASP A 38 -11.01 10.99 -7.09
C ASP A 38 -11.48 11.16 -8.54
N SER A 39 -10.87 10.44 -9.49
CA SER A 39 -11.20 10.53 -10.90
C SER A 39 -12.38 9.63 -11.28
N PRO A 40 -13.50 10.18 -11.79
CA PRO A 40 -14.60 9.36 -12.31
C PRO A 40 -14.24 8.60 -13.59
N LYS A 41 -13.12 8.97 -14.25
CA LYS A 41 -12.64 8.31 -15.47
C LYS A 41 -11.73 7.11 -15.17
N ALA A 42 -11.20 7.00 -13.95
CA ALA A 42 -10.30 5.92 -13.59
C ALA A 42 -11.09 4.63 -13.31
N THR A 43 -10.82 3.59 -14.10
CA THR A 43 -11.46 2.28 -13.94
C THR A 43 -10.93 1.55 -12.70
N LEU A 44 -11.68 0.54 -12.23
CA LEU A 44 -11.20 -0.34 -11.15
C LEU A 44 -9.87 -1.01 -11.51
N ALA A 45 -9.69 -1.38 -12.78
CA ALA A 45 -8.45 -1.99 -13.26
C ALA A 45 -7.23 -1.07 -13.08
N VAL A 46 -7.38 0.24 -13.32
CA VAL A 46 -6.32 1.24 -13.09
C VAL A 46 -6.00 1.34 -11.60
N LYS A 47 -7.02 1.39 -10.73
CA LYS A 47 -6.85 1.48 -9.28
C LYS A 47 -6.17 0.23 -8.70
N ARG A 48 -6.59 -0.96 -9.15
CA ARG A 48 -5.96 -2.24 -8.80
C ARG A 48 -4.50 -2.27 -9.22
N ARG A 49 -4.19 -1.87 -10.46
CA ARG A 49 -2.81 -1.86 -10.96
C ARG A 49 -1.91 -0.98 -10.08
N LEU A 50 -2.32 0.26 -9.81
CA LEU A 50 -1.56 1.18 -8.96
C LEU A 50 -1.37 0.62 -7.55
N ALA A 51 -2.42 0.02 -6.96
CA ALA A 51 -2.32 -0.59 -5.65
C ALA A 51 -1.36 -1.81 -5.62
N CYS A 52 -1.40 -2.67 -6.63
CA CYS A 52 -0.47 -3.80 -6.77
C CYS A 52 0.98 -3.33 -6.99
N GLU A 53 1.20 -2.31 -7.84
CA GLU A 53 2.53 -1.70 -8.03
C GLU A 53 3.06 -1.10 -6.72
N MET A 54 2.18 -0.52 -5.91
CA MET A 54 2.53 0.01 -4.58
C MET A 54 2.94 -1.11 -3.60
N VAL A 55 2.30 -2.30 -3.66
CA VAL A 55 2.69 -3.47 -2.84
C VAL A 55 4.13 -3.88 -3.18
N GLU A 56 4.43 -4.05 -4.48
CA GLU A 56 5.77 -4.44 -4.93
C GLU A 56 6.82 -3.39 -4.55
N CYS A 57 6.50 -2.11 -4.73
CA CYS A 57 7.41 -1.02 -4.37
C CYS A 57 7.76 -1.04 -2.88
N TRP A 58 6.76 -1.15 -1.99
CA TRP A 58 7.01 -1.18 -0.55
C TRP A 58 7.67 -2.48 -0.10
N HIS A 59 7.42 -3.60 -0.78
CA HIS A 59 8.16 -4.83 -0.55
C HIS A 59 9.64 -4.66 -0.87
N GLN A 60 9.98 -4.07 -2.03
CA GLN A 60 11.37 -3.75 -2.38
C GLN A 60 12.02 -2.78 -1.40
N ALA A 61 11.28 -1.76 -0.93
CA ALA A 61 11.75 -0.84 0.11
C ALA A 61 12.08 -1.59 1.41
N HIS A 62 11.21 -2.52 1.82
CA HIS A 62 11.41 -3.32 3.03
C HIS A 62 12.68 -4.17 2.95
N GLU A 63 12.87 -4.91 1.84
CA GLU A 63 14.07 -5.73 1.63
C GLU A 63 15.34 -4.87 1.59
N SER A 64 15.26 -3.69 0.98
CA SER A 64 16.39 -2.77 0.87
C SER A 64 16.81 -2.18 2.23
N ILE A 65 15.88 -1.93 3.16
CA ILE A 65 16.23 -1.45 4.51
C ILE A 65 16.89 -2.55 5.34
N ALA A 66 16.51 -3.82 5.15
CA ALA A 66 17.04 -4.93 5.93
C ALA A 66 18.57 -5.07 5.79
N GLU A 67 19.11 -4.67 4.64
CA GLU A 67 20.53 -4.67 4.31
C GLU A 67 21.30 -3.45 4.84
N LEU A 68 20.62 -2.43 5.38
CA LEU A 68 21.28 -1.23 5.89
C LEU A 68 21.73 -1.40 7.35
N PRO A 69 22.94 -0.95 7.73
CA PRO A 69 23.36 -0.95 9.12
C PRO A 69 22.50 0.04 9.93
N LEU A 70 21.62 -0.50 10.78
CA LEU A 70 20.67 0.26 11.59
C LEU A 70 21.43 0.92 12.75
N LEU A 71 22.03 2.07 12.47
CA LEU A 71 22.95 2.74 13.38
C LEU A 71 22.25 3.46 14.54
N ASP A 72 20.91 3.57 14.54
CA ASP A 72 20.13 4.20 15.61
C ASP A 72 18.62 3.82 15.57
N GLY A 73 17.85 4.28 16.56
CA GLY A 73 16.40 4.04 16.67
C GLY A 73 15.55 4.63 15.54
N TRP A 74 16.13 5.50 14.69
CA TRP A 74 15.41 6.05 13.54
C TRP A 74 15.25 5.04 12.42
N ALA A 75 16.27 4.22 12.21
CA ALA A 75 16.20 3.16 11.22
C ALA A 75 15.08 2.16 11.57
N GLU A 76 14.88 1.90 12.86
CA GLU A 76 13.75 1.11 13.35
C GLU A 76 12.40 1.79 13.12
N LYS A 77 12.28 3.08 13.44
CA LYS A 77 11.06 3.82 13.16
C LYS A 77 10.75 3.84 11.66
N HIS A 78 11.76 3.95 10.81
CA HIS A 78 11.57 3.92 9.36
C HIS A 78 11.11 2.55 8.84
N ARG A 79 11.64 1.44 9.40
CA ARG A 79 11.13 0.10 9.12
C ARG A 79 9.65 -0.03 9.46
N LEU A 80 9.23 0.46 10.63
CA LEU A 80 7.83 0.46 11.02
C LEU A 80 6.95 1.26 10.04
N PHE A 81 7.46 2.40 9.53
CA PHE A 81 6.77 3.16 8.48
C PHE A 81 6.59 2.35 7.20
N VAL A 82 7.67 1.74 6.69
CA VAL A 82 7.62 0.95 5.45
C VAL A 82 6.72 -0.27 5.61
N THR A 83 6.78 -0.97 6.75
CA THR A 83 5.88 -2.08 7.07
C THR A 83 4.42 -1.62 7.09
N TRP A 84 4.12 -0.52 7.77
CA TRP A 84 2.77 0.06 7.79
C TRP A 84 2.28 0.36 6.37
N LYS A 85 3.10 1.05 5.56
CA LYS A 85 2.75 1.41 4.18
C LYS A 85 2.58 0.20 3.25
N HIS A 86 3.40 -0.83 3.42
CA HIS A 86 3.25 -2.09 2.69
C HIS A 86 1.90 -2.76 3.01
N ILE A 87 1.50 -2.79 4.29
CA ILE A 87 0.22 -3.36 4.71
C ILE A 87 -0.96 -2.52 4.17
N GLU A 88 -0.87 -1.19 4.19
CA GLU A 88 -1.88 -0.31 3.55
C GLU A 88 -2.03 -0.60 2.05
N ALA A 89 -0.91 -0.78 1.34
CA ALA A 89 -0.92 -1.12 -0.07
C ALA A 89 -1.60 -2.47 -0.34
N LYS A 90 -1.34 -3.48 0.50
CA LYS A 90 -2.02 -4.78 0.42
C LYS A 90 -3.52 -4.64 0.60
N ALA A 91 -3.98 -3.90 1.61
CA ALA A 91 -5.40 -3.65 1.84
C ALA A 91 -6.07 -3.04 0.58
N ALA A 92 -5.43 -2.03 -0.03
CA ALA A 92 -5.92 -1.41 -1.26
C ALA A 92 -5.96 -2.38 -2.45
N ALA A 93 -4.90 -3.17 -2.63
CA ALA A 93 -4.77 -4.11 -3.74
C ALA A 93 -5.84 -5.21 -3.67
N TYR A 94 -6.01 -5.83 -2.50
CA TYR A 94 -7.04 -6.83 -2.26
C TYR A 94 -8.45 -6.28 -2.40
N TYR A 95 -8.68 -5.04 -1.95
CA TYR A 95 -9.97 -4.39 -2.10
C TYR A 95 -10.37 -4.26 -3.58
N TYR A 96 -9.53 -3.62 -4.42
CA TYR A 96 -9.84 -3.47 -5.84
C TYR A 96 -9.82 -4.80 -6.59
N HIS A 97 -9.01 -5.76 -6.17
CA HIS A 97 -9.03 -7.10 -6.73
C HIS A 97 -10.37 -7.80 -6.46
N GLY A 98 -10.86 -7.75 -5.22
CA GLY A 98 -12.16 -8.28 -4.85
C GLY A 98 -13.31 -7.64 -5.61
N LEU A 99 -13.28 -6.31 -5.80
CA LEU A 99 -14.29 -5.62 -6.61
C LEU A 99 -14.33 -6.09 -8.06
N ILE A 100 -13.17 -6.26 -8.70
CA ILE A 100 -13.11 -6.73 -10.10
C ILE A 100 -13.55 -8.19 -10.21
N LEU A 101 -13.16 -9.05 -9.27
CA LEU A 101 -13.60 -10.45 -9.26
C LEU A 101 -15.12 -10.56 -9.12
N ASP A 102 -15.73 -9.65 -8.38
CA ASP A 102 -17.17 -9.61 -8.17
C ASP A 102 -17.96 -9.20 -9.42
N GLU A 103 -17.34 -8.48 -10.36
CA GLU A 103 -17.93 -8.20 -11.67
C GLU A 103 -18.01 -9.46 -12.57
N GLY A 104 -17.34 -10.55 -12.18
CA GLY A 104 -17.42 -11.82 -12.90
C GLY A 104 -18.76 -12.54 -12.69
N ASN A 105 -19.17 -13.37 -13.66
CA ASN A 105 -20.47 -14.06 -13.63
C ASN A 105 -20.42 -15.49 -13.05
N SER A 106 -19.29 -15.90 -12.48
CA SER A 106 -19.10 -17.28 -12.00
C SER A 106 -19.18 -17.36 -10.48
N GLU A 107 -19.75 -18.44 -9.96
CA GLU A 107 -19.77 -18.70 -8.52
C GLU A 107 -18.35 -18.71 -7.92
N LYS A 108 -17.39 -19.30 -8.64
CA LYS A 108 -15.98 -19.31 -8.24
C LYS A 108 -15.42 -17.89 -8.12
N SER A 109 -15.69 -16.99 -9.08
CA SER A 109 -15.22 -15.61 -9.02
C SER A 109 -15.82 -14.85 -7.85
N HIS A 110 -17.10 -15.07 -7.52
CA HIS A 110 -17.72 -14.47 -6.34
C HIS A 110 -17.13 -14.99 -5.02
N ARG A 111 -16.87 -16.30 -4.89
CA ARG A 111 -16.20 -16.88 -3.71
C ARG A 111 -14.81 -16.27 -3.53
N THR A 112 -14.01 -16.17 -4.60
CA THR A 112 -12.69 -15.53 -4.55
C THR A 112 -12.77 -14.03 -4.28
N ALA A 113 -13.80 -13.33 -4.77
CA ALA A 113 -14.03 -11.92 -4.46
C ALA A 113 -14.26 -11.70 -2.97
N VAL A 114 -15.03 -12.56 -2.32
CA VAL A 114 -15.27 -12.51 -0.88
C VAL A 114 -13.99 -12.74 -0.10
N ALA A 115 -13.21 -13.76 -0.45
CA ALA A 115 -11.91 -14.01 0.18
C ALA A 115 -10.96 -12.80 0.05
N ALA A 116 -10.89 -12.18 -1.14
CA ALA A 116 -10.07 -11.00 -1.36
C ALA A 116 -10.53 -9.81 -0.50
N LEU A 117 -11.84 -9.56 -0.39
CA LEU A 117 -12.37 -8.48 0.44
C LEU A 117 -12.17 -8.71 1.94
N GLN A 118 -12.23 -9.97 2.39
CA GLN A 118 -11.88 -10.35 3.76
C GLN A 118 -10.40 -10.07 4.05
N SER A 119 -9.51 -10.50 3.16
CA SER A 119 -8.08 -10.19 3.28
C SER A 119 -7.82 -8.67 3.30
N ALA A 120 -8.54 -7.89 2.49
CA ALA A 120 -8.44 -6.43 2.50
C ALA A 120 -8.80 -5.82 3.87
N GLU A 121 -9.84 -6.33 4.53
CA GLU A 121 -10.25 -5.88 5.86
C GLU A 121 -9.24 -6.30 6.94
N GLU A 122 -8.70 -7.52 6.87
CA GLU A 122 -7.63 -7.99 7.76
C GLU A 122 -6.39 -7.09 7.64
N PHE A 123 -5.90 -6.85 6.42
CA PHE A 123 -4.77 -5.94 6.21
C PHE A 123 -5.09 -4.51 6.66
N LEU A 124 -6.32 -4.02 6.49
CA LEU A 124 -6.71 -2.70 7.00
C LEU A 124 -6.64 -2.63 8.54
N ASN A 125 -6.96 -3.71 9.23
CA ASN A 125 -6.85 -3.78 10.69
C ASN A 125 -5.38 -3.89 11.14
N ASP A 126 -4.58 -4.72 10.47
CA ASP A 126 -3.14 -4.84 10.73
C ASP A 126 -2.42 -3.51 10.47
N SER A 127 -2.84 -2.77 9.43
CA SER A 127 -2.32 -1.43 9.12
C SER A 127 -2.51 -0.46 10.28
N LYS A 128 -3.65 -0.50 10.98
CA LYS A 128 -3.87 0.35 12.16
C LYS A 128 -2.89 0.03 13.28
N ALA A 129 -2.67 -1.26 13.55
CA ALA A 129 -1.70 -1.68 14.56
C ALA A 129 -0.26 -1.27 14.18
N ALA A 130 0.12 -1.42 12.91
CA ALA A 130 1.43 -0.99 12.41
C ALA A 130 1.60 0.55 12.48
N CYS A 131 0.54 1.30 12.18
CA CYS A 131 0.49 2.76 12.34
C CYS A 131 0.71 3.17 13.80
N GLU A 132 0.02 2.53 14.73
CA GLU A 132 0.18 2.80 16.17
C GLU A 132 1.61 2.50 16.64
N ALA A 133 2.19 1.37 16.21
CA ALA A 133 3.57 1.01 16.50
C ALA A 133 4.58 2.06 15.97
N PHE A 134 4.40 2.52 14.72
CA PHE A 134 5.23 3.58 14.14
C PHE A 134 5.17 4.88 14.95
N HIS A 135 3.98 5.31 15.36
CA HIS A 135 3.80 6.54 16.12
C HIS A 135 4.35 6.43 17.55
N ALA A 136 4.28 5.24 18.16
CA ALA A 136 4.85 4.96 19.48
C ALA A 136 6.39 4.86 19.45
N ALA A 137 6.99 4.50 18.32
CA ALA A 137 8.44 4.37 18.19
C ALA A 137 9.16 5.74 18.29
N PRO A 138 10.35 5.82 18.93
CA PRO A 138 11.12 7.05 19.02
C PRO A 138 11.60 7.60 17.66
N PRO A 139 11.58 8.93 17.47
CA PRO A 139 10.93 9.90 18.34
C PRO A 139 9.40 9.79 18.21
N VAL A 140 8.70 9.80 19.34
CA VAL A 140 7.24 9.65 19.39
C VAL A 140 6.57 10.72 18.51
N SER A 141 5.66 10.29 17.64
CA SER A 141 4.89 11.17 16.74
C SER A 141 3.39 11.05 17.02
N ARG A 142 2.63 12.08 16.65
CA ARG A 142 1.17 12.03 16.72
C ARG A 142 0.61 11.43 15.43
N SER A 143 -0.39 10.56 15.56
CA SER A 143 -1.11 10.08 14.39
C SER A 143 -1.92 11.22 13.76
N PRO A 144 -1.65 11.59 12.49
CA PRO A 144 -2.47 12.58 11.82
C PRO A 144 -3.87 12.00 11.56
N PRO A 145 -4.91 12.85 11.46
CA PRO A 145 -6.20 12.40 10.98
C PRO A 145 -6.07 11.73 9.61
N LEU A 146 -6.85 10.67 9.37
CA LEU A 146 -6.91 10.02 8.06
C LEU A 146 -7.28 11.04 6.98
N TRP A 147 -6.52 11.04 5.89
CA TRP A 147 -6.70 11.92 4.75
C TRP A 147 -6.41 11.19 3.43
N GLY A 148 -6.82 11.79 2.31
CA GLY A 148 -6.53 11.28 0.97
C GLY A 148 -7.05 9.87 0.69
N SER A 149 -6.24 9.10 -0.05
CA SER A 149 -6.48 7.70 -0.46
C SER A 149 -6.87 6.81 0.73
N MET A 150 -6.17 6.96 1.85
CA MET A 150 -6.35 6.08 3.00
C MET A 150 -7.69 6.29 3.72
N LYS A 151 -8.18 7.54 3.80
CA LYS A 151 -9.52 7.81 4.34
C LYS A 151 -10.59 7.14 3.51
N TYR A 152 -10.51 7.29 2.18
CA TYR A 152 -11.45 6.66 1.26
C TYR A 152 -11.45 5.13 1.40
N LEU A 153 -10.26 4.53 1.40
CA LEU A 153 -10.11 3.08 1.49
C LEU A 153 -10.65 2.53 2.81
N HIS A 154 -10.38 3.19 3.93
CA HIS A 154 -10.88 2.77 5.24
C HIS A 154 -12.42 2.76 5.29
N ASP A 155 -13.06 3.85 4.87
CA ASP A 155 -14.52 3.97 4.84
C ASP A 155 -15.15 2.92 3.90
N LYS A 156 -14.52 2.68 2.74
CA LYS A 156 -15.04 1.78 1.71
C LYS A 156 -14.86 0.31 2.03
N ILE A 157 -13.66 -0.10 2.42
CA ILE A 157 -13.35 -1.49 2.77
C ILE A 157 -14.25 -1.93 3.92
N HIS A 158 -14.38 -1.11 4.97
CA HIS A 158 -15.20 -1.47 6.13
C HIS A 158 -16.68 -1.65 5.76
N LYS A 159 -17.23 -0.73 4.95
CA LYS A 159 -18.63 -0.80 4.50
C LYS A 159 -18.88 -2.00 3.58
N GLU A 160 -18.01 -2.23 2.60
CA GLU A 160 -18.24 -3.23 1.55
C GLU A 160 -17.89 -4.65 2.01
N SER A 161 -16.91 -4.83 2.90
CA SER A 161 -16.66 -6.12 3.56
C SER A 161 -17.84 -6.54 4.44
N SER A 162 -18.31 -5.64 5.33
CA SER A 162 -19.42 -5.92 6.25
C SER A 162 -20.72 -6.32 5.53
N CYS A 163 -21.04 -5.64 4.42
CA CYS A 163 -22.22 -5.98 3.61
C CYS A 163 -22.08 -7.32 2.89
N LYS A 164 -20.90 -7.63 2.34
CA LYS A 164 -20.70 -8.83 1.51
C LYS A 164 -20.47 -10.10 2.31
N VAL A 165 -19.80 -10.04 3.46
CA VAL A 165 -19.67 -11.19 4.36
C VAL A 165 -21.05 -11.66 4.82
N ARG A 166 -21.96 -10.72 5.10
CA ARG A 166 -23.36 -11.04 5.46
C ARG A 166 -24.11 -11.72 4.31
N ILE A 167 -24.07 -11.14 3.11
CA ILE A 167 -24.73 -11.69 1.92
C ILE A 167 -24.16 -13.06 1.54
N ASN A 168 -22.83 -13.23 1.59
CA ASN A 168 -22.18 -14.50 1.27
C ASN A 168 -22.50 -15.59 2.29
N ASN A 169 -22.52 -15.25 3.59
CA ASN A 169 -22.94 -16.18 4.63
C ASN A 169 -24.40 -16.60 4.43
N ASP A 170 -25.29 -15.67 4.09
CA ASP A 170 -26.71 -15.97 3.86
C ASP A 170 -26.95 -16.81 2.58
N LEU A 171 -26.11 -16.67 1.54
CA LEU A 171 -26.26 -17.38 0.26
C LEU A 171 -25.53 -18.74 0.21
N TYR A 172 -24.38 -18.88 0.87
CA TYR A 172 -23.51 -20.07 0.76
C TYR A 172 -23.39 -20.87 2.06
N SER A 173 -24.29 -20.65 3.02
CA SER A 173 -24.34 -21.34 4.33
C SER A 173 -24.26 -22.87 4.29
N ASN A 174 -24.57 -23.51 3.15
CA ASN A 174 -24.67 -24.96 3.03
C ASN A 174 -23.37 -25.69 2.64
N ASP A 175 -22.30 -24.99 2.23
CA ASP A 175 -21.08 -25.60 1.67
C ASP A 175 -19.90 -25.64 2.67
N ARG A 176 -20.19 -25.87 3.96
CA ARG A 176 -19.13 -26.02 4.99
C ARG A 176 -18.42 -27.37 4.97
N ILE A 177 -18.65 -28.22 3.97
CA ILE A 177 -18.17 -29.60 3.96
C ILE A 177 -17.48 -29.86 2.61
N HIS A 178 -16.17 -29.63 2.61
CA HIS A 178 -15.14 -29.96 1.62
C HIS A 178 -14.54 -28.76 0.87
N GLU A 179 -13.19 -28.71 0.94
CA GLU A 179 -12.25 -27.75 0.30
C GLU A 179 -12.06 -26.46 1.14
N HIS A 180 -11.31 -26.45 2.24
CA HIS A 180 -9.89 -26.79 2.39
C HIS A 180 -8.96 -25.99 1.45
N GLU A 181 -9.00 -24.66 1.57
CA GLU A 181 -7.81 -23.82 1.75
C GLU A 181 -8.24 -22.36 1.91
N SER A 182 -8.04 -21.81 3.11
CA SER A 182 -8.09 -20.37 3.39
C SER A 182 -6.86 -19.70 2.76
N LEU A 183 -6.73 -19.82 1.44
CA LEU A 183 -5.65 -19.20 0.68
C LEU A 183 -6.04 -17.76 0.39
N VAL A 184 -5.22 -16.84 0.90
CA VAL A 184 -5.24 -15.44 0.46
C VAL A 184 -5.10 -15.45 -1.07
N PRO A 185 -6.05 -14.86 -1.83
CA PRO A 185 -6.01 -14.89 -3.29
C PRO A 185 -4.71 -14.31 -3.84
N SER A 186 -4.13 -14.87 -4.89
CA SER A 186 -2.94 -14.27 -5.48
C SER A 186 -3.26 -12.92 -6.12
N LEU A 187 -2.50 -11.89 -5.78
CA LEU A 187 -2.58 -10.60 -6.46
C LEU A 187 -1.94 -10.69 -7.86
N PRO A 188 -2.46 -9.98 -8.85
CA PRO A 188 -1.84 -9.89 -10.16
C PRO A 188 -0.56 -9.04 -10.10
N GLU A 189 0.48 -9.50 -10.81
CA GLU A 189 1.71 -8.75 -11.04
C GLU A 189 1.56 -7.80 -12.24
N PHE A 190 2.21 -6.64 -12.18
CA PHE A 190 2.21 -5.65 -13.24
C PHE A 190 3.60 -5.06 -13.44
N ASP A 191 3.90 -4.67 -14.68
CA ASP A 191 5.10 -3.90 -14.98
C ASP A 191 5.04 -2.53 -14.30
N VAL A 192 6.18 -2.10 -13.75
CA VAL A 192 6.36 -0.78 -13.14
C VAL A 192 6.09 0.31 -14.19
N ALA A 193 5.12 1.18 -13.91
CA ALA A 193 4.67 2.20 -14.84
C ALA A 193 5.48 3.50 -14.75
N LEU A 194 5.89 3.86 -13.53
CA LEU A 194 6.68 5.06 -13.26
C LEU A 194 8.18 4.76 -13.39
N LYS A 195 8.92 5.62 -14.09
CA LYS A 195 10.38 5.56 -14.17
C LYS A 195 10.97 6.85 -13.66
N PRO A 196 12.03 6.79 -12.82
CA PRO A 196 12.74 8.00 -12.41
C PRO A 196 13.24 8.78 -13.63
N GLN A 197 13.03 10.09 -13.60
CA GLN A 197 13.60 10.96 -14.62
C GLN A 197 15.10 11.10 -14.37
N GLU A 198 15.90 11.01 -15.44
CA GLU A 198 17.34 11.23 -15.36
C GLU A 198 17.60 12.69 -14.92
N TYR A 199 18.27 12.84 -13.77
CA TYR A 199 18.66 14.14 -13.27
C TYR A 199 19.96 14.60 -13.96
N ARG A 200 19.99 15.84 -14.46
CA ARG A 200 21.20 16.46 -15.02
C ARG A 200 21.67 17.56 -14.09
N LEU A 201 22.93 17.45 -13.66
CA LEU A 201 23.58 18.49 -12.86
C LEU A 201 23.62 19.82 -13.65
N PRO A 202 23.41 20.96 -12.98
CA PRO A 202 23.67 22.26 -13.58
C PRO A 202 25.13 22.36 -14.04
N LEU A 203 25.37 23.03 -15.17
CA LEU A 203 26.73 23.37 -15.59
C LEU A 203 27.38 24.24 -14.53
N THR A 204 28.54 23.83 -14.01
CA THR A 204 29.36 24.67 -13.14
C THR A 204 30.03 25.75 -13.98
N ASP A 205 29.76 27.03 -13.68
CA ASP A 205 30.49 28.13 -14.31
C ASP A 205 31.96 28.04 -13.92
N ALA A 206 32.84 27.92 -14.92
CA ALA A 206 34.29 27.88 -14.78
C ALA A 206 34.91 29.25 -14.38
N ALA A 207 34.18 30.09 -13.65
CA ALA A 207 34.55 31.48 -13.33
C ALA A 207 34.91 31.69 -11.84
N ASN A 208 35.32 30.64 -11.13
CA ASN A 208 35.82 30.70 -9.75
C ASN A 208 37.17 29.97 -9.61
N ASP A 209 38.12 30.27 -10.50
CA ASP A 209 39.56 30.02 -10.29
C ASP A 209 40.27 31.34 -9.92
#